data_AF-A0A847APG3-F1
#
_entry.id   AF-A0A847APG3-F1
#
_cell.length_a   1.000
_cell.length_b   1.000
_cell.length_c   1.000
_cell.angle_alpha   90.00
_cell.angle_beta   90.00
_cell.angle_gamma   90.00
#
_symmetry.space_group_name_H-M   'P 1'
#
loop_
_entity.id
_entity.type
_entity.pdbx_description
1 polymer ?
#
loop_
_entity_poly.entity_id
_entity_poly.type
_entity_poly.pdbx_seq_one_letter_code
_entity_poly.pdbx_strand_id
1 'polypeptide(L)'
;MPSLKGNTKLPVILNHLELKKLFSAPVLLKQRIVLTLIYSAGLRGQEVIDLKISDVDFQRKTIHIRQSKYKKDRIVPLAGSMTIGLKKQLKAENPHIYKT
;
A
#
# COMPACT_ATOMS: atom_id res chain seq x y z
N MET A 1 -20.78 -13.34 18.60
CA MET A 1 -20.50 -13.71 17.18
C MET A 1 -19.89 -15.11 17.17
N PRO A 2 -20.31 -16.03 16.29
CA PRO A 2 -19.75 -17.37 16.27
C PRO A 2 -18.33 -17.32 15.68
N SER A 3 -17.38 -17.96 16.35
CA SER A 3 -16.01 -18.11 15.86
C SER A 3 -15.99 -19.17 14.77
N LEU A 4 -15.81 -18.76 13.52
CA LEU A 4 -15.43 -19.69 12.45
C LEU A 4 -14.03 -20.20 12.78
N LYS A 5 -13.91 -21.47 13.21
CA LYS A 5 -12.63 -22.15 13.40
C LYS A 5 -11.91 -22.23 12.05
N GLY A 6 -11.16 -21.18 11.72
CA GLY A 6 -10.31 -21.12 10.54
C GLY A 6 -9.12 -22.04 10.74
N ASN A 7 -8.94 -22.99 9.82
CA ASN A 7 -7.78 -23.86 9.71
C ASN A 7 -6.49 -23.02 9.83
N THR A 8 -5.77 -23.15 10.95
CA THR A 8 -4.57 -22.37 11.28
C THR A 8 -3.38 -22.88 10.47
N LYS A 9 -3.38 -22.67 9.16
CA LYS A 9 -2.18 -22.81 8.34
C LYS A 9 -1.26 -21.62 8.66
N LEU A 10 0.01 -21.93 8.90
CA LEU A 10 1.04 -20.91 9.11
C LEU A 10 1.10 -19.96 7.90
N PRO A 11 1.34 -18.65 8.11
CA PRO A 11 1.47 -17.71 7.02
C PRO A 11 2.64 -18.13 6.12
N VAL A 12 2.40 -18.20 4.82
CA VAL A 12 3.47 -18.43 3.84
C VAL A 12 4.24 -17.13 3.68
N ILE A 13 5.52 -17.15 4.05
CA ILE A 13 6.41 -15.99 3.94
C ILE A 13 7.18 -16.13 2.62
N LEU A 14 7.09 -15.10 1.77
CA LEU A 14 7.82 -15.05 0.51
C LEU A 14 9.32 -14.80 0.76
N ASN A 15 10.18 -15.56 0.09
CA ASN A 15 11.61 -15.34 0.12
C ASN A 15 12.03 -14.20 -0.84
N HIS A 16 13.30 -13.79 -0.77
CA HIS A 16 13.83 -12.69 -1.60
C HIS A 16 13.72 -12.93 -3.11
N LEU A 17 13.85 -14.17 -3.59
CA LEU A 17 13.73 -14.49 -5.02
C LEU A 17 12.28 -14.40 -5.49
N GLU A 18 11.35 -14.88 -4.67
CA GLU A 18 9.91 -14.77 -4.94
C GLU A 18 9.47 -13.31 -4.93
N LEU A 19 9.98 -12.51 -4.00
CA LEU A 19 9.71 -11.07 -3.97
C LEU A 19 10.23 -10.38 -5.22
N LYS A 20 11.44 -10.71 -5.68
CA LYS A 20 11.96 -10.17 -6.95
C LYS A 20 11.04 -10.50 -8.12
N LYS A 21 10.56 -11.74 -8.21
CA LYS A 21 9.60 -12.16 -9.25
C LYS A 21 8.28 -11.40 -9.13
N LEU A 22 7.74 -11.28 -7.91
CA LEU A 22 6.50 -10.57 -7.62
C LEU A 22 6.56 -9.09 -8.04
N PHE A 23 7.65 -8.38 -7.72
CA PHE A 23 7.80 -6.97 -8.09
C PHE A 23 8.15 -6.74 -9.56
N SER A 24 8.65 -7.77 -10.25
CA SER A 24 8.99 -7.70 -11.69
C SER A 24 7.80 -8.02 -12.59
N ALA A 25 6.82 -8.78 -12.10
CA ALA A 25 5.66 -9.23 -12.88
C ALA A 25 4.74 -8.12 -13.42
N PRO A 26 4.41 -7.04 -12.69
CA PRO A 26 3.47 -6.04 -13.20
C PRO A 26 4.12 -5.15 -14.26
N VAL A 27 3.39 -4.93 -15.36
CA VAL A 27 3.79 -4.02 -16.44
C VAL A 27 3.45 -2.57 -16.08
N LEU A 28 2.32 -2.35 -15.40
CA LEU A 28 1.83 -1.02 -15.07
C LEU A 28 2.46 -0.47 -13.77
N LEU A 29 2.88 0.78 -13.80
CA LEU A 29 3.49 1.46 -12.64
C LEU A 29 2.54 1.48 -11.42
N LYS A 30 1.24 1.71 -11.61
CA LYS A 30 0.24 1.67 -10.54
C LYS A 30 0.20 0.33 -9.79
N GLN A 31 0.33 -0.79 -10.51
CA GLN A 31 0.32 -2.12 -9.89
C GLN A 31 1.58 -2.35 -9.04
N ARG A 32 2.75 -1.90 -9.53
CA ARG A 32 3.99 -1.95 -8.75
C ARG A 32 3.92 -1.10 -7.48
N ILE A 33 3.30 0.08 -7.56
CA ILE A 33 3.06 0.96 -6.41
C ILE A 33 2.17 0.26 -5.39
N VAL A 34 1.03 -0.31 -5.81
CA VAL A 34 0.12 -1.04 -4.92
C VAL A 34 0.85 -2.17 -4.19
N LEU A 35 1.55 -3.05 -4.92
CA LEU A 35 2.29 -4.16 -4.30
C LEU A 35 3.33 -3.67 -3.31
N THR A 36 4.04 -2.59 -3.65
CA THR A 36 5.11 -2.07 -2.79
C THR A 36 4.52 -1.39 -1.55
N LEU A 37 3.34 -0.76 -1.61
CA LEU A 37 2.65 -0.21 -0.44
C LEU A 37 2.20 -1.31 0.51
N ILE A 38 1.64 -2.40 -0.02
CA ILE A 38 1.25 -3.58 0.77
C ILE A 38 2.47 -4.17 1.48
N TYR A 39 3.55 -4.39 0.73
CA TYR A 39 4.73 -5.07 1.25
C TYR A 39 5.56 -4.20 2.19
N SER A 40 5.90 -2.96 1.79
CA SER A 40 6.85 -2.13 2.53
C SER A 40 6.22 -1.37 3.70
N ALA A 41 4.96 -0.93 3.55
CA ALA A 41 4.25 -0.16 4.56
C ALA A 41 3.17 -0.98 5.28
N GLY A 42 3.00 -2.27 4.92
CA GLY A 42 2.08 -3.18 5.59
C GLY A 42 0.62 -2.77 5.44
N LEU A 43 0.25 -2.11 4.33
CA LEU A 43 -1.14 -1.72 4.08
C LEU A 43 -1.97 -2.95 3.73
N ARG A 44 -3.18 -3.01 4.28
CA ARG A 44 -4.19 -3.99 3.87
C ARG A 44 -4.79 -3.58 2.52
N GLY A 45 -5.34 -4.54 1.77
CA GLY A 45 -5.90 -4.28 0.44
C GLY A 45 -6.87 -3.08 0.40
N GLN A 46 -7.82 -3.03 1.34
CA GLN A 46 -8.77 -1.91 1.44
C GLN A 46 -8.08 -0.58 1.78
N GLU A 47 -7.08 -0.59 2.65
CA GLU A 47 -6.32 0.60 3.04
C GLU A 47 -5.55 1.20 1.84
N VAL A 48 -5.11 0.38 0.89
CA VAL A 48 -4.48 0.86 -0.35
C VAL A 48 -5.49 1.42 -1.33
N ILE A 49 -6.66 0.80 -1.45
CA ILE A 49 -7.74 1.24 -2.35
C ILE A 49 -8.27 2.62 -1.92
N ASP A 50 -8.43 2.83 -0.61
CA ASP A 50 -8.98 4.07 -0.05
C ASP A 50 -7.93 5.16 0.19
N LEU A 51 -6.65 4.90 -0.14
CA LEU A 51 -5.56 5.82 0.11
C LEU A 51 -5.68 7.09 -0.72
N LYS A 52 -5.74 8.25 -0.08
CA LYS A 52 -5.77 9.56 -0.76
C LYS A 52 -4.38 10.16 -0.85
N ILE A 53 -4.18 11.03 -1.85
CA ILE A 53 -2.93 11.79 -1.99
C ILE A 53 -2.68 12.65 -0.74
N SER A 54 -3.74 13.21 -0.15
CA SER A 54 -3.68 14.00 1.08
C SER A 54 -3.27 13.21 2.32
N ASP A 55 -3.25 11.89 2.25
CA ASP A 55 -2.79 11.02 3.33
C ASP A 55 -1.27 10.77 3.27
N VAL A 56 -0.61 11.18 2.19
CA VAL A 56 0.84 10.99 1.99
C VAL A 56 1.59 12.29 2.28
N ASP A 57 2.39 12.28 3.34
CA ASP A 57 3.33 13.35 3.64
C ASP A 57 4.71 13.01 3.09
N PHE A 58 5.04 13.61 1.94
CA PHE A 58 6.32 13.40 1.27
C PHE A 58 7.51 14.06 2.00
N GLN A 59 7.28 15.06 2.85
CA GLN A 59 8.33 15.73 3.61
C GLN A 59 8.72 14.90 4.83
N ARG A 60 7.72 14.43 5.58
CA ARG A 60 7.92 13.55 6.74
C ARG A 60 8.13 12.08 6.36
N LYS A 61 7.92 11.73 5.08
CA LYS A 61 7.98 10.35 4.56
C LYS A 61 7.07 9.42 5.36
N THR A 62 5.82 9.81 5.50
CA THR A 62 4.80 9.06 6.25
C THR A 62 3.49 8.98 5.49
N ILE A 63 2.74 7.91 5.73
CA ILE A 63 1.38 7.71 5.22
C ILE A 63 0.42 7.63 6.40
N HIS A 64 -0.65 8.42 6.36
CA HIS A 64 -1.71 8.40 7.34
C HIS A 64 -2.83 7.44 6.91
N ILE A 65 -2.95 6.30 7.58
CA ILE A 65 -3.99 5.32 7.30
C ILE A 65 -5.21 5.65 8.16
N ARG A 66 -6.27 6.16 7.52
CA ARG A 66 -7.53 6.48 8.17
C ARG A 66 -8.40 5.24 8.35
N GLN A 67 -9.22 5.23 9.40
CA GLN A 67 -10.25 4.21 9.62
C GLN A 67 -9.72 2.76 9.55
N SER A 68 -8.57 2.50 10.17
CA SER A 68 -8.12 1.13 10.31
C SER A 68 -9.04 0.32 11.24
N LYS A 69 -8.68 -0.93 11.51
CA LYS A 69 -9.43 -1.83 12.38
C LYS A 69 -9.80 -1.12 13.70
N TYR A 70 -11.07 -1.20 14.10
CA TYR A 70 -11.64 -0.51 15.28
C TYR A 70 -11.68 1.03 15.18
N LYS A 71 -11.71 1.61 13.97
CA LYS A 71 -11.75 3.05 13.74
C LYS A 71 -10.55 3.80 14.34
N LYS A 72 -9.39 3.14 14.41
CA LYS A 72 -8.15 3.77 14.85
C LYS A 72 -7.34 4.17 13.62
N ASP A 73 -6.81 5.37 13.65
CA ASP A 73 -5.87 5.83 12.65
C ASP A 73 -4.45 5.39 13.02
N ARG A 74 -3.60 5.18 12.01
CA ARG A 74 -2.17 4.92 12.24
C ARG A 74 -1.31 5.63 11.21
N ILE A 75 -0.09 5.95 11.59
CA ILE A 75 0.93 6.47 10.69
C ILE A 75 1.91 5.34 10.38
N VAL A 76 2.22 5.16 9.10
CA VAL A 76 3.24 4.20 8.63
C VAL A 76 4.34 4.91 7.87
N PRO A 77 5.60 4.44 7.94
CA PRO A 77 6.69 5.03 7.18
C PRO A 77 6.51 4.81 5.68
N LEU A 78 6.89 5.81 4.88
CA LEU A 78 6.95 5.76 3.43
C LEU A 78 8.39 5.46 2.99
N ALA A 79 8.60 4.33 2.33
CA ALA A 79 9.91 4.00 1.77
C ALA A 79 10.39 5.05 0.74
N GLY A 80 11.70 5.34 0.72
CA GLY A 80 12.28 6.30 -0.21
C GLY A 80 12.05 5.93 -1.68
N SER A 81 12.18 4.65 -2.01
CA SER A 81 11.87 4.11 -3.35
C SER A 81 10.41 4.33 -3.75
N MET A 82 9.49 4.22 -2.80
CA MET A 82 8.05 4.48 -3.03
C MET A 82 7.78 5.96 -3.30
N THR A 83 8.47 6.87 -2.60
CA THR A 83 8.32 8.32 -2.79
C THR A 83 8.55 8.70 -4.26
N ILE A 84 9.57 8.10 -4.89
CA ILE A 84 9.90 8.30 -6.31
C ILE A 84 8.78 7.76 -7.20
N GLY A 85 8.33 6.52 -6.93
CA GLY A 85 7.24 5.88 -7.69
C GLY A 85 5.94 6.66 -7.66
N LEU A 86 5.50 7.07 -6.46
CA LEU A 86 4.29 7.87 -6.27
C LEU A 86 4.39 9.22 -7.00
N LYS A 87 5.49 9.96 -6.84
CA LYS A 87 5.69 11.23 -7.55
C LYS A 87 5.64 11.05 -9.07
N LYS A 88 6.21 9.97 -9.59
CA LYS A 88 6.17 9.65 -11.02
C LYS A 88 4.73 9.37 -11.48
N GLN A 89 3.97 8.60 -10.71
CA GLN A 89 2.60 8.27 -11.05
C GLN A 89 1.66 9.48 -10.98
N LEU A 90 1.83 10.35 -9.98
CA LEU A 90 1.07 11.59 -9.86
C LEU A 90 1.31 12.54 -11.04
N LYS A 91 2.55 12.60 -11.56
CA LYS A 91 2.85 13.37 -12.77
C LYS A 91 2.23 12.76 -14.03
N ALA A 92 2.14 11.43 -14.11
CA ALA A 92 1.63 10.73 -15.28
C ALA A 92 0.09 10.73 -15.36
N GLU A 93 -0.60 10.63 -14.21
CA GLU A 93 -2.06 10.57 -14.16
C GLU A 93 -2.73 11.95 -14.17
N ASN A 94 -1.95 13.03 -14.06
CA ASN A 94 -2.44 14.42 -14.11
C ASN A 94 -3.75 14.60 -13.32
N PRO A 95 -3.77 14.21 -12.03
CA PRO A 95 -4.98 13.80 -11.31
C PRO A 95 -6.05 14.89 -11.38
N HIS A 96 -6.97 14.74 -12.33
CA HIS A 96 -8.26 15.40 -12.27
C HIS A 96 -8.94 14.80 -11.05
N ILE A 97 -9.05 15.64 -10.02
CA ILE A 97 -9.60 15.30 -8.73
C ILE A 97 -10.98 14.71 -8.97
N TYR A 98 -11.12 13.38 -8.90
CA TYR A 98 -12.42 12.74 -8.78
C TYR A 98 -12.93 13.06 -7.37
N LYS A 99 -13.56 14.23 -7.26
CA LYS A 99 -14.44 14.62 -6.16
C LYS A 99 -15.76 13.88 -6.35
N THR A 100 -16.05 12.93 -5.47
CA THR A 100 -17.40 12.70 -4.93
C THR A 100 -17.26 12.20 -3.50
#